data_AF-A0A2N0QNK8-F1
#
_entry.id   AF-A0A2N0QNK8-F1
#
_cell.length_a   1.000
_cell.length_b   1.000
_cell.length_c   1.000
_cell.angle_alpha   90.00
_cell.angle_beta   90.00
_cell.angle_gamma   90.00
#
_symmetry.space_group_name_H-M   'P 1'
#
loop_
_entity.id
_entity.type
_entity.pdbx_description
1 polymer ?
#
loop_
_entity_poly.entity_id
_entity_poly.type
_entity_poly.pdbx_seq_one_letter_code
_entity_poly.pdbx_strand_id
1 'polypeptide(L)'
;MTPGNVQMALARNFGGTENHVNLCNQYFGNVLKMFNNHKPWIYEQIPVGQLIDSNLNDSDARHLMVISKSDSIVNLLTYQLRRRDLDPVIILGSQFPDDQEDYYYSVLRRIMMCVEAGRPLILTDLETIYGSLYDLWDQNYIVVRNKDNVKYFTRVALGAYSNPMLYVSPNFKCILVMDETKLALANPPLLNRFEKQRMSINDLLDDKQKLLVEYLDNWTNQITTLVKANSVTGLHNRFTKEDLFIGFDKDETLQSLIFHITMNNLEANDNEILEKCKESLIAIASADGIIRAELSILEQDEVDRWKHVYFNQHHNCLSNYFDALFGLFDPEGQLVIIDTFSKIYTDFKSSLQDYLRYQAHNLSIIKTEVQISKI
;
A
#
# COMPACT_ATOMS: atom_id res chain seq x y z
N MET A 1 -32.67 17.09 1.18
CA MET A 1 -31.59 16.48 0.39
C MET A 1 -30.91 17.60 -0.40
N THR A 2 -29.61 17.81 -0.22
CA THR A 2 -28.84 18.88 -0.90
C THR A 2 -28.10 18.31 -2.11
N PRO A 3 -27.70 19.14 -3.10
CA PRO A 3 -26.88 18.67 -4.23
C PRO A 3 -25.56 18.02 -3.78
N GLY A 4 -24.92 18.56 -2.74
CA GLY A 4 -23.70 17.99 -2.16
C GLY A 4 -23.93 16.59 -1.59
N ASN A 5 -25.04 16.35 -0.90
CA ASN A 5 -25.36 15.01 -0.38
C ASN A 5 -25.64 14.02 -1.52
N VAL A 6 -26.30 14.47 -2.59
CA VAL A 6 -26.53 13.66 -3.79
C VAL A 6 -25.20 13.34 -4.48
N GLN A 7 -24.32 14.32 -4.63
CA GLN A 7 -22.99 14.12 -5.20
C GLN A 7 -22.18 13.10 -4.39
N MET A 8 -22.14 13.24 -3.06
CA MET A 8 -21.47 12.29 -2.16
C MET A 8 -22.02 10.87 -2.34
N ALA A 9 -23.33 10.70 -2.38
CA ALA A 9 -23.96 9.40 -2.58
C ALA A 9 -23.63 8.80 -3.97
N LEU A 10 -23.58 9.62 -5.01
CA LEU A 10 -23.18 9.19 -6.35
C LEU A 10 -21.69 8.80 -6.39
N ALA A 11 -20.82 9.59 -5.77
CA ALA A 11 -19.38 9.34 -5.70
C ALA A 11 -19.05 8.03 -4.98
N ARG A 12 -19.75 7.77 -3.88
CA ARG A 12 -19.65 6.52 -3.14
C ARG A 12 -20.12 5.32 -3.98
N ASN A 13 -21.32 5.39 -4.57
CA ASN A 13 -21.94 4.23 -5.20
C ASN A 13 -21.45 3.92 -6.62
N PHE A 14 -20.97 4.92 -7.35
CA PHE A 14 -20.47 4.80 -8.73
C PHE A 14 -18.97 5.06 -8.85
N GLY A 15 -18.23 4.97 -7.74
CA GLY A 15 -16.76 5.06 -7.71
C GLY A 15 -16.05 3.84 -8.30
N GLY A 16 -14.72 3.88 -8.29
CA GLY A 16 -13.85 2.78 -8.73
C GLY A 16 -13.46 2.79 -10.21
N THR A 17 -13.87 3.80 -10.98
CA THR A 17 -13.47 4.01 -12.38
C THR A 17 -12.65 5.28 -12.54
N GLU A 18 -11.68 5.33 -13.47
CA GLU A 18 -10.87 6.53 -13.74
C GLU A 18 -11.71 7.74 -14.16
N ASN A 19 -12.80 7.51 -14.90
CA ASN A 19 -13.63 8.57 -15.48
C ASN A 19 -14.88 8.89 -14.64
N HIS A 20 -14.84 8.64 -13.33
CA HIS A 20 -16.00 8.77 -12.44
C HIS A 20 -16.71 10.13 -12.57
N VAL A 21 -15.96 11.24 -12.51
CA VAL A 21 -16.51 12.61 -12.60
C VAL A 21 -17.27 12.83 -13.91
N ASN A 22 -16.68 12.38 -15.03
CA ASN A 22 -17.28 12.52 -16.35
C ASN A 22 -18.54 11.67 -16.48
N LEU A 23 -18.51 10.41 -16.00
CA LEU A 23 -19.66 9.52 -16.01
C LEU A 23 -20.80 10.06 -15.13
N CYS A 24 -20.49 10.56 -13.93
CA CYS A 24 -21.48 11.16 -13.06
C CYS A 24 -22.13 12.40 -13.66
N ASN A 25 -21.33 13.28 -14.28
CA ASN A 25 -21.87 14.45 -14.98
C ASN A 25 -22.75 14.04 -16.17
N GLN A 26 -22.32 13.05 -16.96
CA GLN A 26 -23.04 12.57 -18.13
C GLN A 26 -24.41 11.97 -17.77
N TYR A 27 -24.46 11.08 -16.79
CA TYR A 27 -25.68 10.34 -16.45
C TYR A 27 -26.54 11.02 -15.38
N PHE A 28 -25.92 11.73 -14.42
CA PHE A 28 -26.60 12.29 -13.25
C PHE A 28 -26.56 13.82 -13.17
N GLY A 29 -25.95 14.51 -14.13
CA GLY A 29 -25.86 15.98 -14.14
C GLY A 29 -27.23 16.67 -14.07
N ASN A 30 -28.25 16.12 -14.73
CA ASN A 30 -29.63 16.65 -14.66
C ASN A 30 -30.25 16.44 -13.27
N VAL A 31 -29.95 15.32 -12.60
CA VAL A 31 -30.39 15.04 -11.23
C VAL A 31 -29.77 16.07 -10.28
N LEU A 32 -28.46 16.30 -10.38
CA LEU A 32 -27.76 17.31 -9.57
C LEU A 32 -28.33 18.72 -9.77
N LYS A 33 -28.63 19.11 -11.02
CA LYS A 33 -29.31 20.38 -11.32
C LYS A 33 -30.68 20.48 -10.68
N MET A 34 -31.48 19.41 -10.73
CA MET A 34 -32.82 19.39 -10.13
C MET A 34 -32.75 19.63 -8.61
N PHE A 35 -31.82 18.98 -7.92
CA PHE A 35 -31.61 19.21 -6.49
C PHE A 35 -30.95 20.58 -6.17
N ASN A 36 -30.39 21.26 -7.17
CA ASN A 36 -29.77 22.58 -7.06
C ASN A 36 -30.70 23.71 -7.55
N ASN A 37 -32.02 23.59 -7.36
CA ASN A 37 -33.00 24.58 -7.82
C ASN A 37 -32.87 24.93 -9.32
N HIS A 38 -32.58 23.93 -10.15
CA HIS A 38 -32.32 24.04 -11.58
C HIS A 38 -31.13 24.94 -11.97
N LYS A 39 -30.28 25.33 -11.02
CA LYS A 39 -29.03 26.03 -11.30
C LYS A 39 -27.94 25.03 -11.71
N PRO A 40 -26.98 25.45 -12.56
CA PRO A 40 -25.80 24.64 -12.86
C PRO A 40 -25.11 24.19 -11.57
N TRP A 41 -24.70 22.93 -11.52
CA TRP A 41 -23.90 22.38 -10.43
C TRP A 41 -22.54 22.01 -10.98
N ILE A 42 -21.47 22.55 -10.39
CA ILE A 42 -20.10 22.22 -10.75
C ILE A 42 -19.72 21.00 -9.91
N TYR A 43 -19.48 19.87 -10.57
CA TYR A 43 -19.01 18.69 -9.88
C TYR A 43 -17.53 18.88 -9.57
N GLU A 44 -17.22 19.08 -8.29
CA GLU A 44 -15.85 19.05 -7.78
C GLU A 44 -15.49 17.62 -7.34
N GLN A 45 -14.31 17.14 -7.70
CA GLN A 45 -13.88 15.79 -7.29
C GLN A 45 -13.77 15.71 -5.77
N ILE A 46 -14.52 14.78 -5.18
CA ILE A 46 -14.43 14.51 -3.74
C ILE A 46 -13.15 13.70 -3.50
N PRO A 47 -12.26 14.11 -2.59
CA PRO A 47 -11.06 13.36 -2.27
C PRO A 47 -11.38 11.92 -1.85
N VAL A 48 -10.62 10.94 -2.34
CA VAL A 48 -10.86 9.52 -2.09
C VAL A 48 -10.86 9.22 -0.58
N GLY A 49 -9.96 9.85 0.19
CA GLY A 49 -9.95 9.75 1.64
C GLY A 49 -11.30 10.11 2.27
N GLN A 50 -11.98 11.17 1.80
CA GLN A 50 -13.30 11.55 2.32
C GLN A 50 -14.39 10.53 1.95
N LEU A 51 -14.30 9.89 0.79
CA LEU A 51 -15.24 8.84 0.37
C LEU A 51 -15.08 7.60 1.24
N ILE A 52 -13.85 7.17 1.47
CA ILE A 52 -13.51 6.06 2.38
C ILE A 52 -14.01 6.37 3.78
N ASP A 53 -13.74 7.57 4.27
CA ASP A 53 -14.15 8.02 5.59
C ASP A 53 -15.67 8.03 5.76
N SER A 54 -16.39 8.47 4.72
CA SER A 54 -17.85 8.45 4.72
C SER A 54 -18.38 7.01 4.72
N ASN A 55 -17.76 6.07 4.01
CA ASN A 55 -18.15 4.65 4.04
C ASN A 55 -17.91 4.02 5.42
N LEU A 56 -16.76 4.29 6.03
CA LEU A 56 -16.40 3.73 7.34
C LEU A 56 -17.32 4.23 8.47
N ASN A 57 -17.79 5.48 8.37
CA ASN A 57 -18.69 6.09 9.35
C ASN A 57 -20.17 5.73 9.14
N ASP A 58 -20.50 5.06 8.04
CA ASP A 58 -21.86 4.72 7.65
C ASP A 58 -22.13 3.24 7.92
N SER A 59 -22.87 2.92 8.99
CA SER A 59 -23.15 1.54 9.40
C SER A 59 -23.91 0.75 8.34
N ASP A 60 -24.70 1.43 7.51
CA ASP A 60 -25.55 0.80 6.49
C ASP A 60 -24.83 0.69 5.13
N ALA A 61 -23.62 1.22 5.03
CA ALA A 61 -22.83 1.11 3.81
C ALA A 61 -22.34 -0.31 3.56
N ARG A 62 -22.31 -0.68 2.27
CA ARG A 62 -21.57 -1.84 1.77
C ARG A 62 -20.13 -1.80 2.25
N HIS A 63 -19.53 -2.97 2.37
CA HIS A 63 -18.09 -3.07 2.55
C HIS A 63 -17.34 -2.38 1.39
N LEU A 64 -16.10 -1.97 1.66
CA LEU A 64 -15.31 -1.18 0.74
C LEU A 64 -14.39 -2.07 -0.09
N MET A 65 -14.26 -1.80 -1.37
CA MET A 65 -13.21 -2.32 -2.24
C MET A 65 -12.33 -1.16 -2.65
N VAL A 66 -11.05 -1.23 -2.31
CA VAL A 66 -10.03 -0.26 -2.71
C VAL A 66 -9.23 -0.87 -3.86
N ILE A 67 -9.32 -0.25 -5.04
CA ILE A 67 -8.62 -0.65 -6.25
C ILE A 67 -7.32 0.17 -6.33
N SER A 68 -6.17 -0.48 -6.39
CA SER A 68 -4.87 0.17 -6.47
C SER A 68 -3.92 -0.57 -7.41
N LYS A 69 -2.86 0.12 -7.85
CA LYS A 69 -1.77 -0.48 -8.64
C LYS A 69 -0.66 -1.06 -7.75
N SER A 70 -0.74 -0.84 -6.44
CA SER A 70 0.33 -1.18 -5.50
C SER A 70 -0.17 -1.71 -4.19
N ASP A 71 0.59 -2.67 -3.68
CA ASP A 71 0.37 -3.31 -2.40
C ASP A 71 0.70 -2.37 -1.22
N SER A 72 1.43 -1.28 -1.48
CA SER A 72 1.72 -0.25 -0.47
C SER A 72 0.44 0.34 0.13
N ILE A 73 -0.67 0.30 -0.62
CA ILE A 73 -1.98 0.77 -0.16
C ILE A 73 -2.49 0.06 1.09
N VAL A 74 -2.11 -1.20 1.31
CA VAL A 74 -2.48 -1.96 2.51
C VAL A 74 -1.89 -1.29 3.76
N ASN A 75 -0.60 -0.93 3.71
CA ASN A 75 0.08 -0.25 4.82
C ASN A 75 -0.51 1.13 5.07
N LEU A 76 -0.84 1.86 4.00
CA LEU A 76 -1.43 3.19 4.06
C LEU A 76 -2.83 3.17 4.68
N LEU A 77 -3.70 2.26 4.24
CA LEU A 77 -5.02 2.06 4.82
C LEU A 77 -4.93 1.65 6.28
N THR A 78 -4.01 0.75 6.62
CA THR A 78 -3.75 0.33 8.00
C THR A 78 -3.40 1.52 8.88
N TYR A 79 -2.51 2.39 8.40
CA TYR A 79 -2.14 3.61 9.10
C TYR A 79 -3.34 4.54 9.29
N GLN A 80 -4.13 4.79 8.25
CA GLN A 80 -5.32 5.64 8.34
C GLN A 80 -6.36 5.12 9.33
N LEU A 81 -6.59 3.80 9.35
CA LEU A 81 -7.50 3.18 10.31
C LEU A 81 -6.96 3.31 11.74
N ARG A 82 -5.67 3.07 11.97
CA ARG A 82 -5.06 3.22 13.31
C ARG A 82 -5.14 4.65 13.85
N ARG A 83 -5.02 5.66 13.00
CA ARG A 83 -5.24 7.07 13.39
C ARG A 83 -6.67 7.35 13.87
N ARG A 84 -7.62 6.48 13.53
CA ARG A 84 -9.03 6.54 13.96
C ARG A 84 -9.32 5.65 15.16
N ASP A 85 -8.29 5.17 15.85
CA ASP A 85 -8.42 4.19 16.94
C ASP A 85 -9.08 2.87 16.48
N LEU A 86 -8.94 2.55 15.20
CA LEU A 86 -9.34 1.27 14.63
C LEU A 86 -8.10 0.40 14.45
N ASP A 87 -8.14 -0.82 14.99
CA ASP A 87 -7.07 -1.80 14.84
C ASP A 87 -7.46 -2.88 13.82
N PRO A 88 -7.17 -2.68 12.52
CA PRO A 88 -7.54 -3.63 11.48
C PRO A 88 -6.67 -4.88 11.55
N VAL A 89 -7.29 -6.04 11.32
CA VAL A 89 -6.57 -7.28 11.04
C VAL A 89 -6.36 -7.39 9.53
N ILE A 90 -5.10 -7.47 9.12
CA ILE A 90 -4.70 -7.66 7.73
C ILE A 90 -4.60 -9.17 7.46
N ILE A 91 -5.25 -9.63 6.39
CA ILE A 91 -5.14 -11.00 5.91
C ILE A 91 -4.74 -10.93 4.43
N LEU A 92 -3.48 -11.31 4.20
CA LEU A 92 -2.90 -11.48 2.88
C LEU A 92 -3.10 -12.93 2.47
N GLY A 93 -3.59 -13.15 1.25
CA GLY A 93 -3.71 -14.50 0.74
C GLY A 93 -2.37 -15.08 0.31
N SER A 94 -2.06 -16.27 0.81
CA SER A 94 -0.86 -17.01 0.44
C SER A 94 -0.75 -17.22 -1.07
N GLN A 95 0.44 -16.91 -1.59
CA GLN A 95 0.84 -17.15 -2.97
C GLN A 95 1.69 -18.43 -3.11
N PHE A 96 1.80 -19.22 -2.04
CA PHE A 96 2.59 -20.44 -2.05
C PHE A 96 1.87 -21.59 -2.78
N PRO A 97 2.58 -22.36 -3.63
CA PRO A 97 1.94 -23.30 -4.56
C PRO A 97 1.36 -24.55 -3.89
N ASP A 98 1.89 -24.95 -2.73
CA ASP A 98 1.47 -26.18 -2.06
C ASP A 98 0.42 -25.91 -0.97
N ASP A 99 -0.06 -24.67 -0.79
CA ASP A 99 -1.12 -24.40 0.19
C ASP A 99 -2.45 -25.07 -0.22
N GLN A 100 -3.01 -25.85 0.70
CA GLN A 100 -4.17 -26.72 0.48
C GLN A 100 -5.40 -26.25 1.26
N GLU A 101 -6.41 -27.11 1.35
CA GLU A 101 -7.65 -26.88 2.09
C GLU A 101 -7.44 -26.44 3.55
N ASP A 102 -6.42 -26.96 4.25
CA ASP A 102 -6.13 -26.57 5.64
C ASP A 102 -5.82 -25.07 5.78
N TYR A 103 -5.07 -24.50 4.83
CA TYR A 103 -4.80 -23.07 4.76
C TYR A 103 -6.10 -22.29 4.53
N TYR A 104 -6.91 -22.73 3.58
CA TYR A 104 -8.22 -22.14 3.29
C TYR A 104 -9.14 -22.10 4.52
N TYR A 105 -9.24 -23.20 5.28
CA TYR A 105 -10.04 -23.25 6.52
C TYR A 105 -9.47 -22.36 7.62
N SER A 106 -8.15 -22.32 7.76
CA SER A 106 -7.46 -21.45 8.72
C SER A 106 -7.79 -19.98 8.48
N VAL A 107 -7.72 -19.54 7.20
CA VAL A 107 -8.03 -18.16 6.84
C VAL A 107 -9.51 -17.83 7.02
N LEU A 108 -10.42 -18.69 6.58
CA LEU A 108 -11.85 -18.50 6.82
C LEU A 108 -12.16 -18.36 8.31
N ARG A 109 -11.55 -19.18 9.15
CA ARG A 109 -11.71 -19.10 10.60
C ARG A 109 -11.20 -17.77 11.17
N ARG A 110 -10.05 -17.27 10.68
CA ARG A 110 -9.53 -15.94 11.07
C ARG A 110 -10.49 -14.82 10.68
N ILE A 111 -11.07 -14.88 9.48
CA ILE A 111 -12.08 -13.92 9.03
C ILE A 111 -13.31 -13.96 9.93
N MET A 112 -13.87 -15.16 10.16
CA MET A 112 -15.04 -15.36 11.03
C MET A 112 -14.84 -14.77 12.43
N MET A 113 -13.69 -15.02 13.06
CA MET A 113 -13.38 -14.45 14.38
C MET A 113 -13.37 -12.92 14.38
N CYS A 114 -12.86 -12.29 13.31
CA CYS A 114 -12.85 -10.83 13.21
C CYS A 114 -14.26 -10.26 12.98
N VAL A 115 -15.08 -10.94 12.18
CA VAL A 115 -16.49 -10.58 11.94
C VAL A 115 -17.29 -10.62 13.25
N GLU A 116 -17.14 -11.68 14.05
CA GLU A 116 -17.83 -11.83 15.33
C GLU A 116 -17.40 -10.77 16.34
N ALA A 117 -16.09 -10.49 16.40
CA ALA A 117 -15.52 -9.48 17.28
C ALA A 117 -15.81 -8.03 16.83
N GLY A 118 -16.24 -7.82 15.58
CA GLY A 118 -16.37 -6.49 14.98
C GLY A 118 -15.03 -5.80 14.74
N ARG A 119 -13.94 -6.56 14.61
CA ARG A 119 -12.63 -6.01 14.26
C ARG A 119 -12.59 -5.70 12.76
N PRO A 120 -12.16 -4.50 12.35
CA PRO A 120 -12.01 -4.18 10.94
C PRO A 120 -11.07 -5.17 10.24
N LEU A 121 -11.40 -5.54 9.00
CA LEU A 121 -10.58 -6.42 8.18
C LEU A 121 -10.04 -5.70 6.96
N ILE A 122 -8.76 -5.92 6.64
CA ILE A 122 -8.19 -5.64 5.32
C ILE A 122 -7.84 -6.98 4.68
N LEU A 123 -8.45 -7.27 3.54
CA LEU A 123 -8.28 -8.51 2.79
C LEU A 123 -7.61 -8.22 1.46
N THR A 124 -6.66 -9.06 1.03
CA THR A 124 -6.12 -9.02 -0.34
C THR A 124 -5.64 -10.40 -0.77
N ASP A 125 -5.64 -10.66 -2.08
CA ASP A 125 -5.18 -11.92 -2.71
C ASP A 125 -5.84 -13.22 -2.22
N LEU A 126 -7.11 -13.16 -1.83
CA LEU A 126 -7.89 -14.30 -1.31
C LEU A 126 -8.94 -14.82 -2.31
N GLU A 127 -8.61 -14.89 -3.60
CA GLU A 127 -9.54 -15.21 -4.69
C GLU A 127 -10.29 -16.54 -4.48
N THR A 128 -9.60 -17.55 -3.94
CA THR A 128 -10.18 -18.88 -3.64
C THR A 128 -11.18 -18.86 -2.48
N ILE A 129 -11.05 -17.89 -1.57
CA ILE A 129 -11.87 -17.75 -0.37
C ILE A 129 -13.08 -16.85 -0.61
N TYR A 130 -12.98 -15.94 -1.59
CA TYR A 130 -14.02 -14.95 -1.80
C TYR A 130 -15.42 -15.54 -2.03
N GLY A 131 -15.53 -16.61 -2.81
CA GLY A 131 -16.83 -17.25 -3.08
C GLY A 131 -17.57 -17.69 -1.81
N SER A 132 -16.84 -18.00 -0.74
CA SER A 132 -17.40 -18.49 0.53
C SER A 132 -18.01 -17.43 1.42
N LEU A 133 -17.72 -16.17 1.13
CA LEU A 133 -18.12 -15.02 1.94
C LEU A 133 -19.20 -14.17 1.23
N TYR A 134 -19.76 -14.64 0.12
CA TYR A 134 -20.80 -13.89 -0.61
C TYR A 134 -22.00 -13.50 0.26
N ASP A 135 -22.50 -14.43 1.08
CA ASP A 135 -23.61 -14.16 2.01
C ASP A 135 -23.22 -13.12 3.09
N LEU A 136 -21.93 -13.03 3.46
CA LEU A 136 -21.44 -12.00 4.38
C LEU A 136 -21.47 -10.61 3.72
N TRP A 137 -21.06 -10.51 2.45
CA TRP A 137 -20.95 -9.23 1.76
C TRP A 137 -22.24 -8.75 1.12
N ASP A 138 -23.17 -9.65 0.84
CA ASP A 138 -24.52 -9.29 0.40
C ASP A 138 -25.30 -8.52 1.47
N GLN A 139 -24.84 -8.55 2.73
CA GLN A 139 -25.49 -7.92 3.88
C GLN A 139 -26.97 -8.31 4.06
N ASN A 140 -27.40 -9.43 3.46
CA ASN A 140 -28.73 -10.02 3.59
C ASN A 140 -28.82 -10.86 4.88
N TYR A 141 -28.60 -10.20 6.02
CA TYR A 141 -28.48 -10.88 7.31
C TYR A 141 -29.83 -11.36 7.85
N ILE A 142 -29.79 -12.54 8.47
CA ILE A 142 -30.89 -13.09 9.26
C ILE A 142 -30.95 -12.30 10.58
N VAL A 143 -32.01 -11.55 10.75
CA VAL A 143 -32.21 -10.69 11.93
C VAL A 143 -32.95 -11.46 13.02
N VAL A 144 -32.29 -11.67 14.15
CA VAL A 144 -32.89 -12.27 15.35
C VAL A 144 -33.09 -11.19 16.40
N ARG A 145 -34.35 -10.82 16.64
CA ARG A 145 -34.72 -9.80 17.62
C ARG A 145 -35.08 -10.47 18.95
N ASN A 146 -34.34 -10.17 20.01
CA ASN A 146 -34.73 -10.43 21.40
C ASN A 146 -35.17 -9.09 22.04
N LYS A 147 -35.92 -9.15 23.14
CA LYS A 147 -36.70 -8.04 23.74
C LYS A 147 -35.97 -6.68 23.79
N ASP A 148 -34.65 -6.66 23.94
CA ASP A 148 -33.83 -5.43 23.96
C ASP A 148 -32.63 -5.42 22.99
N ASN A 149 -32.41 -6.49 22.20
CA ASN A 149 -31.22 -6.60 21.34
C ASN A 149 -31.55 -7.21 19.96
N VAL A 150 -31.03 -6.58 18.91
CA VAL A 150 -31.07 -7.08 17.53
C VAL A 150 -29.73 -7.75 17.23
N LYS A 151 -29.75 -9.01 16.80
CA LYS A 151 -28.56 -9.73 16.34
C LYS A 151 -28.67 -10.06 14.86
N TYR A 152 -27.55 -9.91 14.16
CA TYR A 152 -27.43 -10.20 12.74
C TYR A 152 -26.63 -11.48 12.55
N PHE A 153 -27.12 -12.38 11.69
CA PHE A 153 -26.43 -13.61 11.36
C PHE A 153 -26.34 -13.78 9.85
N THR A 154 -25.23 -14.33 9.37
CA THR A 154 -25.04 -14.73 7.98
C THR A 154 -24.58 -16.17 7.88
N ARG A 155 -24.56 -16.74 6.68
CA ARG A 155 -23.95 -18.05 6.41
C ARG A 155 -22.57 -17.84 5.82
N VAL A 156 -21.65 -18.75 6.12
CA VAL A 156 -20.34 -18.81 5.46
C VAL A 156 -20.21 -20.19 4.85
N ALA A 157 -19.89 -20.27 3.55
CA ALA A 157 -19.71 -21.56 2.90
C ALA A 157 -18.35 -22.15 3.23
N LEU A 158 -18.34 -23.24 3.98
CA LEU A 158 -17.15 -23.93 4.45
C LEU A 158 -17.11 -25.31 3.78
N GLY A 159 -16.52 -25.35 2.58
CA GLY A 159 -16.56 -26.53 1.71
C GLY A 159 -17.96 -26.83 1.14
N ALA A 160 -18.18 -28.06 0.66
CA ALA A 160 -19.40 -28.42 -0.06
C ALA A 160 -20.64 -28.65 0.83
N TYR A 161 -20.44 -28.87 2.14
CA TYR A 161 -21.50 -29.39 3.02
C TYR A 161 -21.70 -28.61 4.33
N SER A 162 -20.81 -27.68 4.67
CA SER A 162 -20.89 -26.93 5.93
C SER A 162 -21.20 -25.47 5.64
N ASN A 163 -22.32 -24.97 6.16
CA ASN A 163 -22.72 -23.57 6.05
C ASN A 163 -23.05 -23.03 7.45
N PRO A 164 -22.04 -22.87 8.33
CA PRO A 164 -22.26 -22.37 9.68
C PRO A 164 -22.94 -21.00 9.68
N MET A 165 -23.78 -20.79 10.70
CA MET A 165 -24.35 -19.48 11.01
C MET A 165 -23.31 -18.66 11.77
N LEU A 166 -22.88 -17.54 11.19
CA LEU A 166 -21.91 -16.62 11.74
C LEU A 166 -22.64 -15.40 12.30
N TYR A 167 -22.33 -15.01 13.54
CA TYR A 167 -22.80 -13.74 14.09
C TYR A 167 -22.01 -12.59 13.44
N VAL A 168 -22.72 -11.56 12.97
CA VAL A 168 -22.11 -10.35 12.40
C VAL A 168 -22.24 -9.22 13.39
N SER A 169 -21.09 -8.71 13.87
CA SER A 169 -21.07 -7.52 14.71
C SER A 169 -21.57 -6.30 13.93
N PRO A 170 -22.45 -5.45 14.51
CA PRO A 170 -22.90 -4.21 13.85
C PRO A 170 -21.77 -3.23 13.51
N ASN A 171 -20.64 -3.33 14.20
CA ASN A 171 -19.47 -2.47 14.00
C ASN A 171 -18.48 -3.06 12.97
N PHE A 172 -18.77 -4.24 12.41
CA PHE A 172 -17.87 -4.90 11.48
C PHE A 172 -17.80 -4.15 10.14
N LYS A 173 -16.57 -3.82 9.71
CA LYS A 173 -16.27 -3.30 8.38
C LYS A 173 -15.12 -4.09 7.76
N CYS A 174 -15.21 -4.28 6.45
CA CYS A 174 -14.21 -4.97 5.65
C CYS A 174 -13.78 -4.05 4.52
N ILE A 175 -12.47 -3.99 4.29
CA ILE A 175 -11.85 -3.37 3.12
C ILE A 175 -11.18 -4.47 2.32
N LEU A 176 -11.62 -4.65 1.08
CA LEU A 176 -11.01 -5.54 0.12
C LEU A 176 -10.05 -4.73 -0.76
N VAL A 177 -8.75 -4.96 -0.65
CA VAL A 177 -7.74 -4.36 -1.53
C VAL A 177 -7.58 -5.24 -2.76
N MET A 178 -7.82 -4.66 -3.93
CA MET A 178 -7.75 -5.32 -5.22
C MET A 178 -6.71 -4.66 -6.11
N ASP A 179 -5.77 -5.44 -6.62
CA ASP A 179 -4.89 -5.02 -7.69
C ASP A 179 -5.70 -4.70 -8.94
N GLU A 180 -5.49 -3.50 -9.49
CA GLU A 180 -6.09 -3.03 -10.72
C GLU A 180 -5.90 -4.01 -11.89
N THR A 181 -4.76 -4.68 -11.98
CA THR A 181 -4.48 -5.64 -13.07
C THR A 181 -5.44 -6.84 -13.03
N LYS A 182 -5.94 -7.19 -11.84
CA LYS A 182 -6.88 -8.30 -11.62
C LYS A 182 -8.35 -7.89 -11.84
N LEU A 183 -8.65 -6.60 -11.95
CA LEU A 183 -10.02 -6.09 -12.03
C LEU A 183 -10.81 -6.67 -13.23
N ALA A 184 -10.15 -6.83 -14.38
CA ALA A 184 -10.77 -7.38 -15.58
C ALA A 184 -11.11 -8.88 -15.48
N LEU A 185 -10.41 -9.61 -14.62
CA LEU A 185 -10.62 -11.03 -14.36
C LEU A 185 -11.58 -11.28 -13.18
N ALA A 186 -11.83 -10.26 -12.37
CA ALA A 186 -12.68 -10.36 -11.20
C ALA A 186 -14.13 -10.67 -11.57
N ASN A 187 -14.74 -11.57 -10.81
CA ASN A 187 -16.13 -11.97 -11.00
C ASN A 187 -17.07 -10.76 -10.73
N PRO A 188 -17.98 -10.40 -11.66
CA PRO A 188 -18.94 -9.31 -11.45
C PRO A 188 -19.77 -9.42 -10.16
N PRO A 189 -20.19 -10.62 -9.71
CA PRO A 189 -20.82 -10.80 -8.40
C PRO A 189 -19.98 -10.25 -7.23
N LEU A 190 -18.66 -10.42 -7.23
CA LEU A 190 -17.78 -9.86 -6.21
C LEU A 190 -17.78 -8.33 -6.31
N LEU A 191 -17.53 -7.79 -7.51
CA LEU A 191 -17.44 -6.34 -7.73
C LEU A 191 -18.71 -5.59 -7.33
N ASN A 192 -19.89 -6.17 -7.55
CA ASN A 192 -21.17 -5.51 -7.31
C ASN A 192 -21.56 -5.46 -5.81
N ARG A 193 -20.98 -6.33 -4.98
CA ARG A 193 -21.24 -6.39 -3.52
C ARG A 193 -20.50 -5.31 -2.73
N PHE A 194 -19.46 -4.73 -3.30
CA PHE A 194 -18.64 -3.72 -2.64
C PHE A 194 -18.91 -2.31 -3.18
N GLU A 195 -18.86 -1.33 -2.28
CA GLU A 195 -18.62 0.06 -2.66
C GLU A 195 -17.18 0.19 -3.15
N LYS A 196 -16.92 0.75 -4.33
CA LYS A 196 -15.58 0.74 -4.94
C LYS A 196 -14.98 2.12 -4.94
N GLN A 197 -13.74 2.22 -4.49
CA GLN A 197 -12.93 3.42 -4.62
C GLN A 197 -11.60 3.05 -5.25
N ARG A 198 -11.12 3.91 -6.16
CA ARG A 198 -9.79 3.76 -6.73
C ARG A 198 -8.85 4.70 -5.99
N MET A 199 -7.68 4.21 -5.63
CA MET A 199 -6.79 4.94 -4.74
C MET A 199 -5.32 4.68 -5.10
N SER A 200 -4.55 5.76 -5.10
CA SER A 200 -3.10 5.79 -5.22
C SER A 200 -2.49 6.48 -4.00
N ILE A 201 -1.17 6.34 -3.81
CA ILE A 201 -0.45 7.11 -2.80
C ILE A 201 -0.65 8.63 -2.97
N ASN A 202 -0.79 9.12 -4.20
CA ASN A 202 -1.00 10.54 -4.49
C ASN A 202 -2.31 11.09 -3.90
N ASP A 203 -3.34 10.25 -3.77
CA ASP A 203 -4.64 10.64 -3.20
C ASP A 203 -4.57 10.88 -1.68
N LEU A 204 -3.48 10.45 -1.04
CA LEU A 204 -3.23 10.63 0.39
C LEU A 204 -2.37 11.83 0.73
N LEU A 205 -1.62 12.33 -0.25
CA LEU A 205 -0.72 13.45 -0.02
C LEU A 205 -1.53 14.74 0.12
N ASP A 206 -1.22 15.51 1.16
CA ASP A 206 -1.67 16.89 1.26
C ASP A 206 -0.92 17.79 0.25
N ASP A 207 -1.40 19.02 0.08
CA ASP A 207 -0.83 19.95 -0.91
C ASP A 207 0.64 20.29 -0.62
N LYS A 208 1.03 20.32 0.66
CA LYS A 208 2.43 20.53 1.06
C LYS A 208 3.30 19.34 0.65
N GLN A 209 2.86 18.13 0.95
CA GLN A 209 3.57 16.90 0.58
C GLN A 209 3.71 16.76 -0.93
N LYS A 210 2.68 17.12 -1.71
CA LYS A 210 2.75 17.13 -3.18
C LYS A 210 3.85 18.07 -3.70
N LEU A 211 3.96 19.27 -3.14
CA LEU A 211 5.05 20.20 -3.48
C LEU A 211 6.42 19.61 -3.14
N LEU A 212 6.57 18.94 -1.99
CA LEU A 212 7.84 18.31 -1.62
C LEU A 212 8.19 17.14 -2.56
N VAL A 213 7.21 16.38 -3.03
CA VAL A 213 7.42 15.35 -4.07
C VAL A 213 7.94 15.99 -5.36
N GLU A 214 7.38 17.12 -5.80
CA GLU A 214 7.87 17.84 -6.99
C GLU A 214 9.32 18.32 -6.83
N TYR A 215 9.67 18.88 -5.66
CA TYR A 215 11.05 19.29 -5.38
C TYR A 215 12.02 18.10 -5.40
N LEU A 216 11.63 16.99 -4.77
CA LEU A 216 12.44 15.77 -4.75
C LEU A 216 12.55 15.17 -6.16
N ASP A 217 11.48 15.19 -6.95
CA ASP A 217 11.49 14.73 -8.33
C ASP A 217 12.46 15.55 -9.19
N ASN A 218 12.41 16.88 -9.08
CA ASN A 218 13.34 17.76 -9.77
C ASN A 218 14.80 17.45 -9.37
N TRP A 219 15.07 17.25 -8.08
CA TRP A 219 16.40 16.87 -7.63
C TRP A 219 16.85 15.52 -8.22
N THR A 220 15.99 14.50 -8.21
CA THR A 220 16.31 13.20 -8.82
C THR A 220 16.54 13.30 -10.33
N ASN A 221 15.80 14.16 -11.03
CA ASN A 221 16.05 14.44 -12.45
C ASN A 221 17.43 15.09 -12.65
N GLN A 222 17.79 16.05 -11.81
CA GLN A 222 19.07 16.76 -11.90
C GLN A 222 20.27 15.83 -11.68
N ILE A 223 20.25 15.02 -10.62
CA ILE A 223 21.36 14.10 -10.32
C ILE A 223 21.53 12.99 -11.38
N THR A 224 20.47 12.67 -12.13
CA THR A 224 20.52 11.69 -13.25
C THR A 224 20.79 12.32 -14.62
N THR A 225 20.67 13.63 -14.77
CA THR A 225 20.87 14.29 -16.08
C THR A 225 22.32 14.66 -16.26
N LEU A 226 23.01 14.02 -17.21
CA LEU A 226 24.45 14.22 -17.44
C LEU A 226 24.75 15.42 -18.36
N VAL A 227 25.68 16.29 -17.96
CA VAL A 227 26.12 17.49 -18.72
C VAL A 227 26.97 17.11 -19.93
N LYS A 228 27.75 16.02 -19.83
CA LYS A 228 28.71 15.60 -20.86
C LYS A 228 28.32 14.24 -21.44
N ALA A 229 27.60 14.25 -22.57
CA ALA A 229 27.67 13.11 -23.47
C ALA A 229 29.09 13.06 -24.06
N ASN A 230 29.87 12.03 -23.74
CA ASN A 230 31.17 11.84 -24.37
C ASN A 230 30.98 11.69 -25.88
N SER A 231 31.35 12.73 -26.63
CA SER A 231 31.34 12.74 -28.11
C SER A 231 32.24 11.68 -28.74
N VAL A 232 33.08 11.02 -27.93
CA VAL A 232 34.04 9.99 -28.35
C VAL A 232 33.40 8.60 -28.49
N THR A 233 32.36 8.27 -27.71
CA THR A 233 31.77 6.91 -27.72
C THR A 233 30.48 6.79 -28.52
N GLY A 234 29.84 7.91 -28.92
CA GLY A 234 28.59 7.90 -29.70
C GLY A 234 27.39 7.21 -29.02
N LEU A 235 27.60 6.60 -27.85
CA LEU A 235 26.59 5.95 -27.05
C LEU A 235 25.87 7.02 -26.24
N HIS A 236 24.59 7.21 -26.54
CA HIS A 236 23.66 7.83 -25.61
C HIS A 236 23.60 6.94 -24.36
N ASN A 237 24.52 7.17 -23.40
CA ASN A 237 24.48 6.52 -22.10
C ASN A 237 23.26 7.06 -21.36
N ARG A 238 22.13 6.39 -21.59
CA ARG A 238 20.89 6.62 -20.86
C ARG A 238 21.20 6.34 -19.39
N PHE A 239 21.13 7.38 -18.56
CA PHE A 239 21.27 7.30 -17.12
C PHE A 239 19.95 7.77 -16.52
N THR A 240 19.25 6.85 -15.88
CA THR A 240 17.90 7.06 -15.36
C THR A 240 17.86 6.92 -13.85
N LYS A 241 16.74 7.31 -13.25
CA LYS A 241 16.51 7.12 -11.81
C LYS A 241 16.56 5.65 -11.43
N GLU A 242 16.11 4.75 -12.31
CA GLU A 242 16.14 3.31 -12.10
C GLU A 242 17.57 2.72 -12.16
N ASP A 243 18.49 3.40 -12.86
CA ASP A 243 19.91 2.99 -12.89
C ASP A 243 20.65 3.48 -11.62
N LEU A 244 20.25 4.62 -11.07
CA LEU A 244 20.85 5.20 -9.87
C LEU A 244 20.28 4.57 -8.60
N PHE A 245 18.97 4.54 -8.44
CA PHE A 245 18.29 4.10 -7.22
C PHE A 245 17.70 2.71 -7.42
N ILE A 246 18.20 1.73 -6.66
CA ILE A 246 17.77 0.33 -6.78
C ILE A 246 16.33 0.20 -6.27
N GLY A 247 15.46 -0.40 -7.10
CA GLY A 247 14.04 -0.56 -6.78
C GLY A 247 13.19 0.70 -6.99
N PHE A 248 13.70 1.71 -7.70
CA PHE A 248 12.94 2.93 -7.97
C PHE A 248 11.71 2.67 -8.84
N ASP A 249 10.54 2.98 -8.26
CA ASP A 249 9.26 3.08 -8.93
C ASP A 249 8.89 4.54 -9.19
N LYS A 250 8.54 4.87 -10.44
CA LYS A 250 8.26 6.23 -10.91
C LYS A 250 7.00 6.84 -10.32
N ASP A 251 6.02 6.00 -10.01
CA ASP A 251 4.70 6.43 -9.58
C ASP A 251 4.59 6.48 -8.05
N GLU A 252 5.51 5.81 -7.33
CA GLU A 252 5.35 5.59 -5.89
C GLU A 252 6.56 5.92 -5.00
N THR A 253 7.80 5.83 -5.50
CA THR A 253 8.97 5.86 -4.60
C THR A 253 9.08 7.20 -3.88
N LEU A 254 8.96 8.31 -4.62
CA LEU A 254 9.11 9.65 -4.06
C LEU A 254 7.93 9.99 -3.13
N GLN A 255 6.72 9.64 -3.55
CA GLN A 255 5.49 9.85 -2.81
C GLN A 255 5.50 9.08 -1.48
N SER A 256 5.86 7.80 -1.53
CA SER A 256 5.93 6.93 -0.36
C SER A 256 7.01 7.39 0.61
N LEU A 257 8.15 7.84 0.09
CA LEU A 257 9.25 8.33 0.91
C LEU A 257 8.90 9.64 1.63
N ILE A 258 8.33 10.60 0.91
CA ILE A 258 7.85 11.87 1.48
C ILE A 258 6.78 11.60 2.53
N PHE A 259 5.82 10.73 2.23
CA PHE A 259 4.79 10.34 3.17
C PHE A 259 5.40 9.74 4.44
N HIS A 260 6.26 8.72 4.30
CA HIS A 260 6.91 8.03 5.41
C HIS A 260 7.73 8.98 6.30
N ILE A 261 8.58 9.82 5.71
CA ILE A 261 9.43 10.74 6.47
C ILE A 261 8.61 11.81 7.16
N THR A 262 7.61 12.38 6.49
CA THR A 262 6.73 13.39 7.08
C THR A 262 5.95 12.81 8.27
N MET A 263 5.43 11.59 8.14
CA MET A 263 4.65 10.96 9.21
C MET A 263 5.50 10.63 10.45
N ASN A 264 6.77 10.26 10.27
CA ASN A 264 7.69 9.97 11.37
C ASN A 264 8.38 11.22 11.94
N ASN A 265 8.20 12.41 11.33
CA ASN A 265 8.88 13.65 11.71
C ASN A 265 7.91 14.84 11.65
N LEU A 266 6.85 14.81 12.47
CA LEU A 266 5.77 15.81 12.42
C LEU A 266 6.20 17.26 12.64
N GLU A 267 7.30 17.48 13.36
CA GLU A 267 7.83 18.83 13.67
C GLU A 267 8.93 19.29 12.69
N ALA A 268 9.38 18.42 11.79
CA ALA A 268 10.45 18.75 10.85
C ALA A 268 9.99 19.79 9.82
N ASN A 269 10.88 20.72 9.50
CA ASN A 269 10.62 21.66 8.41
C ASN A 269 10.83 21.00 7.04
N ASP A 270 10.39 21.70 6.00
CA ASP A 270 10.37 21.21 4.61
C ASP A 270 11.75 20.82 4.11
N ASN A 271 12.78 21.59 4.47
CA ASN A 271 14.16 21.31 4.09
C ASN A 271 14.69 20.07 4.82
N GLU A 272 14.40 19.91 6.10
CA GLU A 272 14.78 18.72 6.87
C GLU A 272 14.11 17.44 6.31
N ILE A 273 12.84 17.54 5.89
CA ILE A 273 12.13 16.43 5.26
C ILE A 273 12.82 16.07 3.93
N LEU A 274 13.10 17.05 3.07
CA LEU A 274 13.76 16.83 1.78
C LEU A 274 15.16 16.23 1.96
N GLU A 275 15.94 16.71 2.92
CA GLU A 275 17.28 16.21 3.20
C GLU A 275 17.26 14.75 3.66
N LYS A 276 16.36 14.38 4.58
CA LYS A 276 16.15 12.98 4.98
C LYS A 276 15.71 12.09 3.81
N CYS A 277 14.89 12.63 2.90
CA CYS A 277 14.47 11.90 1.70
C CYS A 277 15.67 11.65 0.77
N LYS A 278 16.47 12.67 0.50
CA LYS A 278 17.68 12.53 -0.31
C LYS A 278 18.66 11.54 0.33
N GLU A 279 18.91 11.62 1.64
CA GLU A 279 19.73 10.64 2.38
C GLU A 279 19.24 9.21 2.19
N SER A 280 17.91 9.00 2.27
CA SER A 280 17.29 7.68 2.09
C SER A 280 17.40 7.17 0.65
N LEU A 281 17.24 8.05 -0.35
CA LEU A 281 17.46 7.70 -1.76
C LEU A 281 18.93 7.35 -2.02
N ILE A 282 19.87 8.11 -1.45
CA ILE A 282 21.30 7.82 -1.56
C ILE A 282 21.65 6.48 -0.92
N ALA A 283 20.95 6.08 0.16
CA ALA A 283 21.16 4.78 0.80
C ALA A 283 20.80 3.58 -0.09
N ILE A 284 19.94 3.74 -1.08
CA ILE A 284 19.58 2.70 -2.07
C ILE A 284 20.28 2.90 -3.41
N ALA A 285 21.24 3.84 -3.49
CA ALA A 285 21.92 4.14 -4.73
C ALA A 285 22.98 3.08 -5.11
N SER A 286 23.18 2.90 -6.42
CA SER A 286 24.27 2.09 -6.95
C SER A 286 25.60 2.87 -6.89
N ALA A 287 26.69 2.19 -6.51
CA ALA A 287 27.99 2.84 -6.38
C ALA A 287 28.49 3.44 -7.70
N ASP A 288 28.25 2.75 -8.82
CA ASP A 288 28.55 3.24 -10.16
C ASP A 288 27.58 4.35 -10.61
N GLY A 289 26.34 4.36 -10.12
CA GLY A 289 25.40 5.47 -10.25
C GLY A 289 25.91 6.74 -9.57
N ILE A 290 26.39 6.63 -8.32
CA ILE A 290 26.95 7.75 -7.56
C ILE A 290 28.20 8.33 -8.23
N ILE A 291 29.10 7.48 -8.75
CA ILE A 291 30.26 7.95 -9.50
C ILE A 291 29.82 8.65 -10.80
N ARG A 292 28.80 8.13 -11.50
CA ARG A 292 28.27 8.78 -12.71
C ARG A 292 27.60 10.13 -12.42
N ALA A 293 26.98 10.29 -11.25
CA ALA A 293 26.34 11.53 -10.82
C ALA A 293 27.32 12.71 -10.72
N GLU A 294 28.64 12.49 -10.63
CA GLU A 294 29.68 13.53 -10.76
C GLU A 294 29.62 14.31 -12.07
N LEU A 295 29.05 13.70 -13.11
CA LEU A 295 28.89 14.33 -14.42
C LEU A 295 27.48 14.91 -14.62
N SER A 296 26.67 14.96 -13.55
CA SER A 296 25.30 15.45 -13.60
C SER A 296 25.22 16.98 -13.70
N ILE A 297 24.02 17.51 -13.95
CA ILE A 297 23.73 18.96 -13.97
C ILE A 297 23.63 19.57 -12.57
N LEU A 298 23.64 18.74 -11.52
CA LEU A 298 23.57 19.20 -10.14
C LEU A 298 24.84 19.99 -9.77
N GLU A 299 24.73 20.92 -8.80
CA GLU A 299 25.89 21.69 -8.35
C GLU A 299 26.99 20.77 -7.79
N GLN A 300 28.24 21.04 -8.15
CA GLN A 300 29.37 20.17 -7.80
C GLN A 300 29.51 19.96 -6.29
N ASP A 301 29.31 21.02 -5.50
CA ASP A 301 29.37 20.95 -4.03
C ASP A 301 28.30 20.01 -3.46
N GLU A 302 27.09 19.98 -4.06
CA GLU A 302 26.02 19.07 -3.64
C GLU A 302 26.32 17.63 -4.05
N VAL A 303 26.86 17.42 -5.26
CA VAL A 303 27.27 16.08 -5.72
C VAL A 303 28.38 15.51 -4.84
N ASP A 304 29.40 16.31 -4.52
CA ASP A 304 30.51 15.91 -3.66
C ASP A 304 30.02 15.57 -2.24
N ARG A 305 29.02 16.32 -1.73
CA ARG A 305 28.38 16.02 -0.45
C ARG A 305 27.67 14.65 -0.50
N TRP A 306 26.83 14.39 -1.50
CA TRP A 306 26.09 13.14 -1.57
C TRP A 306 26.98 11.92 -1.82
N LYS A 307 28.05 12.11 -2.61
CA LYS A 307 29.11 11.13 -2.75
C LYS A 307 29.76 10.82 -1.40
N HIS A 308 30.10 11.84 -0.62
CA HIS A 308 30.67 11.66 0.71
C HIS A 308 29.71 10.92 1.64
N VAL A 309 28.43 11.28 1.66
CA VAL A 309 27.38 10.58 2.42
C VAL A 309 27.32 9.11 2.01
N TYR A 310 27.26 8.81 0.72
CA TYR A 310 27.20 7.43 0.21
C TYR A 310 28.39 6.58 0.67
N PHE A 311 29.62 7.06 0.51
CA PHE A 311 30.81 6.29 0.86
C PHE A 311 31.10 6.23 2.37
N ASN A 312 30.47 7.10 3.17
CA ASN A 312 30.46 6.98 4.62
C ASN A 312 29.38 6.03 5.14
N GLN A 313 28.35 5.72 4.33
CA GLN A 313 27.39 4.68 4.66
C GLN A 313 28.02 3.29 4.54
N HIS A 314 27.39 2.29 5.18
CA HIS A 314 27.95 0.94 5.33
C HIS A 314 27.56 0.01 4.17
N HIS A 315 27.96 0.36 2.95
CA HIS A 315 27.64 -0.40 1.71
C HIS A 315 28.68 -1.46 1.30
N ASN A 316 29.79 -1.57 2.04
CA ASN A 316 30.95 -2.38 1.63
C ASN A 316 30.70 -3.89 1.68
N CYS A 317 30.07 -4.38 2.74
CA CYS A 317 29.77 -5.79 2.94
C CYS A 317 28.68 -5.99 4.00
N LEU A 318 28.09 -7.18 4.03
CA LEU A 318 26.99 -7.52 4.92
C LEU A 318 27.36 -7.42 6.41
N SER A 319 28.56 -7.84 6.82
CA SER A 319 29.01 -7.71 8.22
C SER A 319 29.07 -6.26 8.66
N ASN A 320 29.72 -5.42 7.86
CA ASN A 320 29.89 -3.99 8.16
C ASN A 320 28.52 -3.29 8.32
N TYR A 321 27.53 -3.66 7.49
CA TYR A 321 26.16 -3.17 7.64
C TYR A 321 25.56 -3.54 9.00
N PHE A 322 25.66 -4.81 9.40
CA PHE A 322 25.12 -5.26 10.69
C PHE A 322 25.90 -4.70 11.90
N ASP A 323 27.22 -4.52 11.79
CA ASP A 323 28.04 -3.91 12.84
C ASP A 323 27.54 -2.49 13.15
N ALA A 324 27.23 -1.73 12.10
CA ALA A 324 26.64 -0.40 12.23
C ALA A 324 25.21 -0.45 12.80
N LEU A 325 24.39 -1.38 12.31
CA LEU A 325 22.99 -1.52 12.74
C LEU A 325 22.89 -1.81 14.24
N PHE A 326 23.68 -2.77 14.74
CA PHE A 326 23.68 -3.15 16.15
C PHE A 326 24.40 -2.16 17.06
N GLY A 327 25.32 -1.35 16.51
CA GLY A 327 25.99 -0.29 17.28
C GLY A 327 25.09 0.89 17.64
N LEU A 328 23.95 1.06 16.96
CA LEU A 328 23.11 2.26 17.04
C LEU A 328 21.81 2.09 17.86
N PHE A 329 21.32 0.86 18.09
CA PHE A 329 19.96 0.66 18.63
C PHE A 329 19.81 -0.53 19.60
N ASP A 330 18.83 -0.42 20.51
CA ASP A 330 18.32 -1.53 21.33
C ASP A 330 17.40 -2.42 20.43
N PRO A 331 17.54 -3.75 20.43
CA PRO A 331 17.02 -4.61 19.36
C PRO A 331 15.55 -5.01 19.61
N GLU A 332 14.62 -4.07 19.56
CA GLU A 332 13.25 -4.43 19.19
C GLU A 332 13.24 -4.72 17.68
N GLY A 333 12.79 -5.92 17.31
CA GLY A 333 13.02 -6.53 15.99
C GLY A 333 12.83 -5.58 14.81
N GLN A 334 13.92 -5.32 14.08
CA GLN A 334 13.91 -4.53 12.85
C GLN A 334 13.76 -5.42 11.62
N LEU A 335 13.02 -4.92 10.63
CA LEU A 335 12.89 -5.53 9.31
C LEU A 335 13.68 -4.69 8.31
N VAL A 336 14.63 -5.33 7.62
CA VAL A 336 15.49 -4.68 6.63
C VAL A 336 15.48 -5.51 5.35
N ILE A 337 15.35 -4.84 4.21
CA ILE A 337 15.54 -5.42 2.88
C ILE A 337 16.93 -5.00 2.39
N ILE A 338 17.74 -5.97 1.97
CA ILE A 338 19.10 -5.72 1.48
C ILE A 338 19.18 -6.26 0.05
N ASP A 339 19.39 -5.36 -0.90
CA ASP A 339 19.62 -5.72 -2.31
C ASP A 339 21.10 -5.97 -2.57
N THR A 340 21.41 -6.96 -3.41
CA THR A 340 22.79 -7.26 -3.77
C THR A 340 22.91 -7.79 -5.20
N PHE A 341 23.95 -7.33 -5.91
CA PHE A 341 24.37 -7.93 -7.19
C PHE A 341 25.25 -9.17 -7.01
N SER A 342 25.70 -9.43 -5.78
CA SER A 342 26.52 -10.60 -5.46
C SER A 342 25.66 -11.87 -5.38
N LYS A 343 26.28 -13.04 -5.57
CA LYS A 343 25.56 -14.31 -5.42
C LYS A 343 25.16 -14.52 -3.97
N ILE A 344 23.89 -14.87 -3.73
CA ILE A 344 23.34 -15.17 -2.38
C ILE A 344 23.92 -16.47 -1.78
N TYR A 345 24.61 -17.29 -2.58
CA TYR A 345 25.28 -18.52 -2.11
C TYR A 345 26.56 -18.29 -1.30
N THR A 346 26.82 -17.07 -0.84
CA THR A 346 27.95 -16.76 0.04
C THR A 346 27.85 -17.60 1.30
N ASP A 347 28.97 -18.13 1.76
CA ASP A 347 29.06 -18.73 3.09
C ASP A 347 28.78 -17.63 4.13
N PHE A 348 27.52 -17.47 4.52
CA PHE A 348 27.10 -16.49 5.54
C PHE A 348 27.93 -16.63 6.82
N LYS A 349 28.44 -17.84 7.11
CA LYS A 349 29.33 -18.08 8.25
C LYS A 349 30.67 -17.37 8.09
N SER A 350 31.18 -17.29 6.87
CA SER A 350 32.41 -16.55 6.56
C SER A 350 32.18 -15.03 6.51
N SER A 351 30.98 -14.57 6.18
CA SER A 351 30.65 -13.14 6.10
C SER A 351 30.16 -12.54 7.41
N LEU A 352 29.60 -13.34 8.31
CA LEU A 352 29.05 -12.93 9.61
C LEU A 352 29.84 -13.53 10.78
N GLN A 353 31.15 -13.75 10.61
CA GLN A 353 32.02 -14.52 11.52
C GLN A 353 31.88 -14.17 13.01
N ASP A 354 31.59 -12.92 13.34
CA ASP A 354 31.46 -12.41 14.71
C ASP A 354 30.05 -12.62 15.32
N TYR A 355 29.06 -13.00 14.50
CA TYR A 355 27.68 -13.21 14.92
C TYR A 355 27.40 -14.68 15.25
N LEU A 356 27.38 -14.99 16.54
CA LEU A 356 27.28 -16.37 17.06
C LEU A 356 25.92 -17.05 16.85
N ARG A 357 24.86 -16.31 16.49
CA ARG A 357 23.50 -16.86 16.32
C ARG A 357 22.74 -16.16 15.20
N TYR A 358 22.67 -16.79 14.03
CA TYR A 358 21.77 -16.40 12.96
C TYR A 358 21.05 -17.63 12.41
N GLN A 359 19.88 -17.42 11.82
CA GLN A 359 19.15 -18.43 11.06
C GLN A 359 18.99 -17.91 9.64
N ALA A 360 19.43 -18.71 8.67
CA ALA A 360 19.33 -18.37 7.26
C ALA A 360 18.33 -19.33 6.60
N HIS A 361 17.30 -18.76 5.98
CA HIS A 361 16.25 -19.52 5.32
C HIS A 361 16.23 -19.16 3.84
N ASN A 362 16.30 -20.17 2.98
CA ASN A 362 16.11 -19.98 1.56
C ASN A 362 14.61 -20.03 1.23
N LEU A 363 14.05 -18.88 0.86
CA LEU A 363 12.63 -18.75 0.54
C LEU A 363 12.18 -19.64 -0.63
N SER A 364 13.08 -20.07 -1.52
CA SER A 364 12.73 -20.94 -2.66
C SER A 364 12.37 -22.38 -2.25
N ILE A 365 12.73 -22.80 -1.04
CA ILE A 365 12.42 -24.14 -0.49
C ILE A 365 11.05 -24.13 0.19
N ILE A 366 10.57 -22.95 0.58
CA ILE A 366 9.29 -22.78 1.28
C ILE A 366 8.17 -22.83 0.25
N LYS A 367 7.20 -23.71 0.48
CA LYS A 367 6.09 -23.96 -0.44
C LYS A 367 4.71 -23.80 0.19
N THR A 368 4.63 -23.43 1.46
CA THR A 368 3.36 -23.24 2.20
C THR A 368 3.51 -22.13 3.25
N GLU A 369 2.43 -21.44 3.60
CA GLU A 369 2.42 -20.46 4.70
C GLU A 369 2.70 -21.13 6.07
N VAL A 370 2.30 -22.40 6.22
CA VAL A 370 2.57 -23.18 7.44
C VAL A 370 4.08 -23.44 7.62
N GLN A 371 4.84 -23.52 6.55
CA GLN A 371 6.30 -23.66 6.64
C GLN A 371 6.96 -22.35 7.05
N ILE A 372 6.56 -21.21 6.46
CA ILE A 372 7.18 -19.91 6.77
C ILE A 372 6.87 -19.46 8.21
N SER A 373 5.67 -19.76 8.72
CA SER A 373 5.26 -19.39 10.08
C SER A 373 5.95 -20.19 11.20
N LYS A 374 6.73 -21.22 10.87
CA LYS A 374 7.52 -22.03 11.81
C LYS A 374 8.99 -21.62 11.88
N ILE A 375 9.38 -20.66 11.05
CA ILE A 375 10.67 -19.99 11.06
C ILE A 375 10.54 -18.80 12.01
#